data_AF-A0A1C7M6H7-F1
#
_entry.id   AF-A0A1C7M6H7-F1
#
_cell.length_a   1.000
_cell.length_b   1.000
_cell.length_c   1.000
_cell.angle_alpha   90.00
_cell.angle_beta   90.00
_cell.angle_gamma   90.00
#
_symmetry.space_group_name_H-M   'P 1'
#
loop_
_entity.id
_entity.type
_entity.pdbx_description
1 polymer ?
#
loop_
_entity_poly.entity_id
_entity_poly.type
_entity_poly.pdbx_seq_one_letter_code
_entity_poly.pdbx_strand_id
1 'polypeptide(L)'
;MASYVPRRLLLAGLAVVVFLAAFWSLLPESSIPAKATEEWWHPINDSTNTSHSLHNQPVPELPLRKRHNVAVASTFVHHFDVYMALVWTLELVLQPKYDGENSDGPIHVFAPPFGFGFQSVVDRLQLYHGVRGLPEALVPHIVGQPGDGGIDMVVLGTCEIDLPHWHAELLAAWDARDDTHKFKLVCIVHNVKDTSWQRLIPEWSSRSALRLLPIADHVAKSFRKDFSNKADSIDPAVYTTGYEHIPVDVHVPLLDIPDLPTKPANRALSKAIIQGTFQSDAVIITASSATLSPPYMDPQAWGYQALEGGSSFVPNHRATDAPFELLLVGAGSLDIPEELAYLVSIHRDLDYEDFYALIAGADVVVPAFADFGYFEDQASSTVHLAMELDMPLLVTQRTREAYGYIDDDRAVITRPAAMHEVHALRALRTGNASAFLNSDPTGTGHPMSTSPLLAEAVRSMIEEGWYATKKSFYAFKKDVWQSNRDVVERLLRDL
;
A
#
# COMPACT_ATOMS: atom_id res chain seq x y z
N MET A 1 -44.21 0.80 9.16
CA MET A 1 -44.33 0.46 7.73
C MET A 1 -42.99 -0.05 7.28
N ALA A 2 -42.83 -1.38 7.18
CA ALA A 2 -41.60 -2.01 6.72
C ALA A 2 -41.59 -2.00 5.18
N SER A 3 -40.61 -1.33 4.58
CA SER A 3 -40.42 -1.27 3.13
C SER A 3 -39.91 -2.62 2.63
N TYR A 4 -40.72 -3.27 1.79
CA TYR A 4 -40.38 -4.50 1.11
C TYR A 4 -39.36 -4.19 0.00
N VAL A 5 -38.09 -4.52 0.22
CA VAL A 5 -37.08 -4.48 -0.84
C VAL A 5 -37.35 -5.66 -1.78
N PRO A 6 -37.50 -5.44 -3.10
CA PRO A 6 -37.80 -6.52 -4.04
C PRO A 6 -36.68 -7.56 -4.07
N ARG A 7 -37.01 -8.84 -3.86
CA ARG A 7 -36.09 -10.00 -3.94
C ARG A 7 -35.20 -10.04 -5.18
N ARG A 8 -35.58 -9.35 -6.27
CA ARG A 8 -34.79 -9.27 -7.51
C ARG A 8 -33.54 -8.39 -7.39
N LEU A 9 -33.53 -7.36 -6.54
CA LEU A 9 -32.34 -6.53 -6.29
C LEU A 9 -31.30 -7.26 -5.41
N LEU A 10 -31.77 -8.03 -4.44
CA LEU A 10 -30.92 -8.88 -3.60
C LEU A 10 -30.22 -9.99 -4.40
N LEU A 11 -30.92 -10.62 -5.35
CA LEU A 11 -30.34 -11.64 -6.22
C LEU A 11 -29.35 -11.07 -7.25
N ALA A 12 -29.59 -9.87 -7.76
CA ALA A 12 -28.64 -9.20 -8.66
C ALA A 12 -27.35 -8.79 -7.94
N GLY A 13 -27.45 -8.26 -6.72
CA GLY A 13 -26.28 -7.95 -5.88
C GLY A 13 -25.46 -9.20 -5.53
N LEU A 14 -26.12 -10.31 -5.17
CA LEU A 14 -25.43 -11.56 -4.85
C LEU A 14 -24.71 -12.16 -6.07
N ALA A 15 -25.31 -12.06 -7.26
CA ALA A 15 -24.70 -12.54 -8.49
C ALA A 15 -23.44 -11.76 -8.87
N VAL A 16 -23.42 -10.44 -8.66
CA VAL A 16 -22.23 -9.60 -8.92
C VAL A 16 -21.10 -9.90 -7.94
N VAL A 17 -21.40 -10.12 -6.65
CA VAL A 17 -20.39 -10.49 -5.64
C VAL A 17 -19.78 -11.86 -5.94
N VAL A 18 -20.59 -12.85 -6.35
CA VAL A 18 -20.08 -14.17 -6.74
C VAL A 18 -19.26 -14.11 -8.03
N PHE A 19 -19.64 -13.27 -9.00
CA PHE A 19 -18.89 -13.11 -10.25
C PHE A 19 -17.53 -12.43 -10.03
N LEU A 20 -17.45 -11.44 -9.14
CA LEU A 20 -16.21 -10.72 -8.82
C LEU A 20 -15.25 -11.57 -7.97
N ALA A 21 -15.77 -12.34 -7.01
CA ALA A 21 -14.96 -13.30 -6.25
C ALA A 21 -14.41 -14.40 -7.17
N ALA A 22 -15.23 -14.92 -8.10
CA ALA A 22 -14.79 -15.89 -9.09
C ALA A 22 -13.81 -15.31 -10.12
N PHE A 23 -13.94 -14.03 -10.49
CA PHE A 23 -13.01 -13.35 -11.40
C PHE A 23 -11.60 -13.24 -10.79
N TRP A 24 -11.50 -12.99 -9.49
CA TRP A 24 -10.23 -13.02 -8.75
C TRP A 24 -9.65 -14.43 -8.58
N SER A 25 -10.51 -15.47 -8.49
CA SER A 25 -10.06 -16.87 -8.42
C SER A 25 -9.68 -17.50 -9.76
N LEU A 26 -10.00 -16.85 -10.89
CA LEU A 26 -9.82 -17.39 -12.25
C LEU A 26 -8.68 -16.73 -13.04
N LEU A 27 -7.97 -15.75 -12.46
CA LEU A 27 -6.67 -15.34 -13.00
C LEU A 27 -5.69 -16.48 -12.72
N PRO A 28 -5.20 -17.20 -13.76
CA PRO A 28 -4.26 -18.27 -13.54
C PRO A 28 -2.95 -17.67 -13.03
N GLU A 29 -2.47 -18.14 -11.88
CA GLU A 29 -1.05 -18.10 -11.53
C GLU A 29 -0.29 -18.82 -12.65
N SER A 30 0.18 -18.07 -13.65
CA SER A 30 1.15 -18.59 -14.61
C SER A 30 2.48 -18.73 -13.89
N SER A 31 2.65 -19.87 -13.21
CA SER A 31 3.94 -20.35 -12.73
C SER A 31 4.83 -20.65 -13.95
N ILE A 32 5.64 -19.68 -14.35
CA ILE A 32 6.76 -19.92 -15.26
C ILE A 32 7.81 -20.70 -14.44
N PRO A 33 8.27 -21.89 -14.87
CA PRO A 33 9.22 -22.66 -14.10
C PRO A 33 10.56 -21.91 -14.03
N ALA A 34 10.99 -21.60 -12.81
CA ALA A 34 12.30 -21.03 -12.50
C ALA A 34 13.41 -22.06 -12.79
N LYS A 35 13.80 -22.19 -14.06
CA LYS A 35 15.05 -22.85 -14.48
C LYS A 35 15.54 -22.23 -15.78
N ALA A 36 16.43 -21.24 -15.65
CA ALA A 36 17.63 -21.03 -16.47
C ALA A 36 18.02 -19.54 -16.49
N THR A 37 18.70 -19.06 -15.45
CA THR A 37 19.66 -17.93 -15.56
C THR A 37 20.58 -17.93 -14.33
N GLU A 38 21.38 -18.98 -14.18
CA GLU A 38 22.65 -18.90 -13.45
C GLU A 38 23.73 -19.30 -14.45
N GLU A 39 24.33 -18.31 -15.09
CA GLU A 39 25.71 -18.28 -15.56
C GLU A 39 25.87 -16.99 -16.40
N TRP A 40 27.06 -16.38 -16.33
CA TRP A 40 27.49 -15.18 -17.06
C TRP A 40 27.16 -13.82 -16.42
N TRP A 41 27.86 -13.51 -15.32
CA TRP A 41 28.28 -12.13 -15.03
C TRP A 41 29.74 -12.13 -14.55
N HIS A 42 30.64 -11.66 -15.41
CA HIS A 42 31.94 -11.14 -15.00
C HIS A 42 31.83 -9.61 -14.95
N PRO A 43 32.41 -8.93 -13.94
CA PRO A 43 32.44 -7.47 -13.94
C PRO A 43 33.44 -6.99 -14.99
N ILE A 44 32.94 -6.29 -16.02
CA ILE A 44 33.79 -5.51 -16.92
C ILE A 44 34.10 -4.19 -16.19
N ASN A 45 35.35 -4.04 -15.77
CA ASN A 45 35.95 -2.73 -15.51
C ASN A 45 36.10 -2.04 -16.87
N ASP A 46 35.33 -0.99 -17.12
CA ASP A 46 35.53 -0.18 -18.32
C ASP A 46 36.10 1.20 -17.98
N SER A 47 37.32 1.37 -18.44
CA SER A 47 38.10 2.59 -18.49
C SER A 47 37.59 3.51 -19.60
N THR A 48 37.44 4.79 -19.30
CA THR A 48 37.61 5.94 -20.20
C THR A 48 37.03 5.80 -21.62
N ASN A 49 35.80 6.30 -21.82
CA ASN A 49 35.31 6.57 -23.17
C ASN A 49 34.93 8.05 -23.32
N THR A 50 35.63 8.69 -24.25
CA THR A 50 35.48 10.07 -24.72
C THR A 50 34.13 10.25 -25.43
N SER A 51 33.27 11.08 -24.86
CA SER A 51 31.99 11.46 -25.42
C SER A 51 32.18 12.34 -26.67
N HIS A 52 31.81 11.82 -27.84
CA HIS A 52 31.56 12.64 -29.02
C HIS A 52 30.23 13.36 -28.85
N SER A 53 30.28 14.68 -28.70
CA SER A 53 29.14 15.60 -28.67
C SER A 53 28.50 15.67 -30.07
N LEU A 54 27.31 15.08 -30.20
CA LEU A 54 26.40 15.31 -31.32
C LEU A 54 25.18 16.09 -30.82
N HIS A 55 25.12 17.35 -31.24
CA HIS A 55 23.93 18.22 -31.33
C HIS A 55 23.08 18.45 -30.06
N ASN A 56 23.50 19.44 -29.27
CA ASN A 56 22.60 20.31 -28.50
C ASN A 56 21.79 21.21 -29.46
N GLN A 57 20.66 20.72 -29.96
CA GLN A 57 19.57 21.63 -30.33
C GLN A 57 18.84 21.97 -29.02
N PRO A 58 18.68 23.26 -28.65
CA PRO A 58 17.89 23.61 -27.49
C PRO A 58 16.45 23.16 -27.75
N VAL A 59 15.99 22.17 -26.97
CA VAL A 59 14.57 21.83 -26.90
C VAL A 59 13.85 23.11 -26.46
N PRO A 60 12.84 23.59 -27.20
CA PRO A 60 12.08 24.75 -26.77
C PRO A 60 11.56 24.52 -25.36
N GLU A 61 12.00 25.33 -24.40
CA GLU A 61 11.43 25.34 -23.06
C GLU A 61 9.97 25.80 -23.21
N LEU A 62 9.05 24.83 -23.25
CA LEU A 62 7.63 25.13 -23.09
C LEU A 62 7.48 25.81 -21.73
N PRO A 63 6.76 26.95 -21.63
CA PRO A 63 6.57 27.61 -20.35
C PRO A 63 5.94 26.63 -19.37
N LEU A 64 6.49 26.56 -18.15
CA LEU A 64 5.98 25.72 -17.07
C LEU A 64 4.49 25.98 -16.89
N ARG A 65 3.67 24.97 -17.21
CA ARG A 65 2.22 25.10 -17.15
C ARG A 65 1.75 24.75 -15.75
N LYS A 66 1.14 25.73 -15.07
CA LYS A 66 0.46 25.49 -13.80
C LYS A 66 -0.88 24.81 -14.06
N ARG A 67 -0.99 23.55 -13.65
CA ARG A 67 -2.22 22.76 -13.64
C ARG A 67 -3.06 23.19 -12.44
N HIS A 68 -4.33 23.42 -12.66
CA HIS A 68 -5.24 23.91 -11.62
C HIS A 68 -6.61 23.24 -11.71
N ASN A 69 -7.10 22.88 -12.90
CA ASN A 69 -8.36 22.16 -13.02
C ASN A 69 -8.14 20.65 -13.13
N VAL A 70 -8.26 19.95 -12.00
CA VAL A 70 -7.86 18.55 -11.87
C VAL A 70 -9.09 17.65 -11.78
N ALA A 71 -9.14 16.61 -12.62
CA ALA A 71 -10.07 15.50 -12.47
C ALA A 71 -9.37 14.31 -11.83
N VAL A 72 -9.88 13.80 -10.72
CA VAL A 72 -9.48 12.51 -10.14
C VAL A 72 -10.61 11.52 -10.35
N ALA A 73 -10.31 10.37 -10.95
CA ALA A 73 -11.32 9.43 -11.36
C ALA A 73 -10.93 7.98 -11.07
N SER A 74 -11.89 7.17 -10.67
CA SER A 74 -11.71 5.72 -10.57
C SER A 74 -13.02 4.99 -10.77
N THR A 75 -12.96 3.84 -11.43
CA THR A 75 -14.03 2.84 -11.50
C THR A 75 -13.89 1.76 -10.44
N PHE A 76 -12.73 1.71 -9.79
CA PHE A 76 -12.42 0.71 -8.79
C PHE A 76 -13.19 0.99 -7.48
N VAL A 77 -13.91 -0.02 -7.00
CA VAL A 77 -14.82 0.10 -5.85
C VAL A 77 -14.15 -0.21 -4.50
N HIS A 78 -12.82 -0.32 -4.51
CA HIS A 78 -12.00 -0.57 -3.32
C HIS A 78 -10.87 0.45 -3.23
N HIS A 79 -10.18 0.49 -2.10
CA HIS A 79 -9.02 1.38 -1.88
C HIS A 79 -9.32 2.87 -2.08
N PHE A 80 -10.50 3.32 -1.62
CA PHE A 80 -10.86 4.74 -1.64
C PHE A 80 -9.87 5.60 -0.85
N ASP A 81 -9.33 5.05 0.24
CA ASP A 81 -8.28 5.63 1.08
C ASP A 81 -7.00 5.96 0.31
N VAL A 82 -6.70 5.23 -0.78
CA VAL A 82 -5.47 5.46 -1.56
C VAL A 82 -5.56 6.74 -2.39
N TYR A 83 -6.50 6.80 -3.34
CA TYR A 83 -6.55 7.95 -4.24
C TYR A 83 -7.17 9.18 -3.56
N MET A 84 -8.01 9.01 -2.54
CA MET A 84 -8.55 10.15 -1.79
C MET A 84 -7.49 10.81 -0.88
N ALA A 85 -6.42 10.11 -0.48
CA ALA A 85 -5.26 10.74 0.17
C ALA A 85 -4.51 11.69 -0.78
N LEU A 86 -4.41 11.33 -2.07
CA LEU A 86 -3.87 12.24 -3.07
C LEU A 86 -4.80 13.43 -3.31
N VAL A 87 -6.12 13.19 -3.40
CA VAL A 87 -7.14 14.27 -3.52
C VAL A 87 -6.99 15.27 -2.37
N TRP A 88 -6.81 14.80 -1.14
CA TRP A 88 -6.55 15.65 0.02
C TRP A 88 -5.24 16.44 -0.09
N THR A 89 -4.17 15.82 -0.59
CA THR A 89 -2.91 16.52 -0.81
C THR A 89 -3.04 17.59 -1.90
N LEU A 90 -3.75 17.29 -3.00
CA LEU A 90 -4.08 18.24 -4.07
C LEU A 90 -4.86 19.43 -3.53
N GLU A 91 -5.91 19.17 -2.73
CA GLU A 91 -6.72 20.19 -2.07
C GLU A 91 -5.85 21.12 -1.21
N LEU A 92 -4.94 20.55 -0.40
CA LEU A 92 -4.04 21.32 0.46
C LEU A 92 -3.04 22.21 -0.30
N VAL A 93 -2.62 21.80 -1.50
CA VAL A 93 -1.66 22.54 -2.35
C VAL A 93 -2.37 23.57 -3.23
N LEU A 94 -3.57 23.26 -3.72
CA LEU A 94 -4.38 24.15 -4.56
C LEU A 94 -5.14 25.21 -3.74
N GLN A 95 -5.39 24.99 -2.44
CA GLN A 95 -6.05 25.97 -1.59
C GLN A 95 -5.33 27.34 -1.60
N PRO A 96 -6.05 28.47 -1.38
CA PRO A 96 -5.65 29.84 -1.78
C PRO A 96 -4.46 30.47 -1.03
N LYS A 97 -3.54 29.69 -0.46
CA LYS A 97 -2.34 30.19 0.21
C LYS A 97 -1.28 30.79 -0.74
N TYR A 98 -1.49 30.74 -2.05
CA TYR A 98 -0.61 31.35 -3.03
C TYR A 98 -1.25 32.60 -3.66
N ASP A 99 -0.89 33.75 -3.09
CA ASP A 99 -0.72 35.05 -3.76
C ASP A 99 -1.93 35.87 -4.22
N GLY A 100 -3.12 35.71 -3.64
CA GLY A 100 -4.23 36.67 -3.86
C GLY A 100 -4.71 36.78 -5.31
N GLU A 101 -4.20 35.92 -6.19
CA GLU A 101 -4.73 35.65 -7.52
C GLU A 101 -5.66 34.44 -7.40
N ASN A 102 -6.84 34.57 -7.99
CA ASN A 102 -7.90 33.56 -8.06
C ASN A 102 -7.44 32.27 -8.77
N SER A 103 -6.49 31.51 -8.22
CA SER A 103 -6.18 30.15 -8.68
C SER A 103 -7.15 29.14 -8.08
N ASP A 104 -8.45 29.42 -8.23
CA ASP A 104 -9.56 28.56 -7.80
C ASP A 104 -9.81 27.47 -8.86
N GLY A 105 -8.78 26.68 -9.16
CA GLY A 105 -8.97 25.49 -9.99
C GLY A 105 -9.70 24.41 -9.19
N PRO A 106 -10.93 24.01 -9.56
CA PRO A 106 -11.67 23.01 -8.81
C PRO A 106 -11.02 21.62 -8.95
N ILE A 107 -11.16 20.81 -7.90
CA ILE A 107 -10.93 19.36 -7.96
C ILE A 107 -12.26 18.68 -8.28
N HIS A 108 -12.30 17.91 -9.35
CA HIS A 108 -13.44 17.11 -9.74
C HIS A 108 -13.20 15.64 -9.42
N VAL A 109 -14.11 15.00 -8.68
CA VAL A 109 -13.99 13.58 -8.31
C VAL A 109 -15.04 12.75 -9.05
N PHE A 110 -14.61 11.81 -9.88
CA PHE A 110 -15.48 10.90 -10.63
C PHE A 110 -15.29 9.47 -10.12
N ALA A 111 -16.19 9.02 -9.23
CA ALA A 111 -16.03 7.76 -8.53
C ALA A 111 -17.38 7.06 -8.31
N PRO A 112 -17.41 5.73 -8.17
CA PRO A 112 -18.59 5.03 -7.65
C PRO A 112 -18.97 5.56 -6.26
N PRO A 113 -20.18 5.27 -5.76
CA PRO A 113 -20.51 5.48 -4.34
C PRO A 113 -19.41 4.90 -3.44
N PHE A 114 -18.93 5.70 -2.49
CA PHE A 114 -17.91 5.27 -1.55
C PHE A 114 -18.47 4.14 -0.67
N GLY A 115 -18.02 2.92 -0.96
CA GLY A 115 -18.43 1.70 -0.27
C GLY A 115 -17.89 1.62 1.16
N PHE A 116 -18.39 0.63 1.92
CA PHE A 116 -17.96 0.36 3.30
C PHE A 116 -18.00 1.60 4.21
N GLY A 117 -18.95 2.51 3.99
CA GLY A 117 -19.10 3.71 4.81
C GLY A 117 -18.02 4.78 4.59
N PHE A 118 -17.12 4.66 3.61
CA PHE A 118 -16.00 5.60 3.42
C PHE A 118 -16.42 7.05 3.17
N GLN A 119 -17.67 7.31 2.74
CA GLN A 119 -18.20 8.67 2.68
C GLN A 119 -18.09 9.42 4.02
N SER A 120 -18.24 8.73 5.16
CA SER A 120 -18.08 9.36 6.48
C SER A 120 -16.66 9.86 6.71
N VAL A 121 -15.65 9.14 6.20
CA VAL A 121 -14.23 9.54 6.24
C VAL A 121 -14.02 10.78 5.38
N VAL A 122 -14.57 10.79 4.17
CA VAL A 122 -14.50 11.92 3.23
C VAL A 122 -15.09 13.19 3.86
N ASP A 123 -16.29 13.08 4.43
CA ASP A 123 -17.01 14.22 5.02
C ASP A 123 -16.31 14.74 6.28
N ARG A 124 -15.86 13.82 7.15
CA ARG A 124 -15.20 14.15 8.41
C ARG A 124 -13.86 14.85 8.19
N LEU A 125 -13.09 14.40 7.20
CA LEU A 125 -11.78 14.95 6.88
C LEU A 125 -11.82 16.11 5.88
N GLN A 126 -12.99 16.38 5.29
CA GLN A 126 -13.16 17.37 4.22
C GLN A 126 -12.11 17.17 3.12
N LEU A 127 -11.98 15.94 2.61
CA LEU A 127 -10.87 15.55 1.72
C LEU A 127 -10.78 16.38 0.43
N TYR A 128 -11.87 17.03 0.01
CA TYR A 128 -11.86 17.99 -1.11
C TYR A 128 -13.08 18.91 -1.06
N HIS A 129 -12.98 20.04 -1.76
CA HIS A 129 -14.11 20.92 -2.06
C HIS A 129 -14.29 21.02 -3.57
N GLY A 130 -15.28 20.30 -4.11
CA GLY A 130 -15.50 20.32 -5.56
C GLY A 130 -16.69 19.50 -6.02
N VAL A 131 -16.73 19.23 -7.32
CA VAL A 131 -17.84 18.50 -7.95
C VAL A 131 -17.56 17.00 -7.86
N ARG A 132 -18.56 16.26 -7.39
CA ARG A 132 -18.58 14.80 -7.45
C ARG A 132 -19.47 14.31 -8.59
N GLY A 133 -18.93 13.45 -9.44
CA GLY A 133 -19.64 12.76 -10.52
C GLY A 133 -19.54 11.24 -10.39
N LEU A 134 -20.37 10.53 -11.15
CA LEU A 134 -20.19 9.10 -11.38
C LEU A 134 -19.06 8.88 -12.41
N PRO A 135 -18.44 7.68 -12.46
CA PRO A 135 -17.34 7.40 -13.38
C PRO A 135 -17.69 7.69 -14.85
N GLU A 136 -18.92 7.41 -15.27
CA GLU A 136 -19.38 7.61 -16.66
C GLU A 136 -19.46 9.09 -17.07
N ALA A 137 -19.42 10.01 -16.09
CA ALA A 137 -19.46 11.44 -16.35
C ALA A 137 -18.07 12.05 -16.65
N LEU A 138 -16.98 11.31 -16.45
CA LEU A 138 -15.60 11.83 -16.64
C LEU A 138 -15.38 12.33 -18.07
N VAL A 139 -15.54 11.46 -19.06
CA VAL A 139 -15.26 11.80 -20.47
C VAL A 139 -16.19 12.91 -20.99
N PRO A 140 -17.52 12.85 -20.78
CA PRO A 140 -18.41 13.96 -21.14
C PRO A 140 -17.99 15.31 -20.52
N HIS A 141 -17.50 15.30 -19.29
CA HIS A 141 -17.01 16.51 -18.62
C HIS A 141 -15.74 17.07 -19.29
N ILE A 142 -14.77 16.21 -19.60
CA ILE A 142 -13.52 16.57 -20.29
C ILE A 142 -13.79 17.14 -21.70
N VAL A 143 -14.72 16.53 -22.44
CA VAL A 143 -15.05 16.92 -23.82
C VAL A 143 -15.91 18.17 -23.85
N GLY A 144 -16.77 18.38 -22.85
CA GLY A 144 -17.65 19.54 -22.77
C GLY A 144 -16.93 20.88 -22.59
N GLN A 145 -15.68 20.86 -22.12
CA GLN A 145 -14.85 22.05 -21.89
C GLN A 145 -13.41 21.83 -22.39
N PRO A 146 -13.17 21.93 -23.71
CA PRO A 146 -11.87 21.59 -24.30
C PRO A 146 -10.84 22.73 -24.27
N GLY A 147 -11.26 23.98 -24.02
CA GLY A 147 -10.40 25.17 -24.06
C GLY A 147 -10.04 25.69 -22.66
N ASP A 148 -9.94 27.03 -22.53
CA ASP A 148 -9.70 27.70 -21.25
C ASP A 148 -10.70 27.27 -20.17
N GLY A 149 -10.17 26.94 -19.00
CA GLY A 149 -10.96 26.41 -17.88
C GLY A 149 -11.30 24.92 -17.98
N GLY A 150 -10.91 24.22 -19.06
CA GLY A 150 -11.04 22.77 -19.15
C GLY A 150 -10.09 22.01 -18.21
N ILE A 151 -10.39 20.73 -17.96
CA ILE A 151 -9.51 19.83 -17.17
C ILE A 151 -8.11 19.84 -17.77
N ASP A 152 -7.09 20.16 -16.98
CA ASP A 152 -5.69 20.18 -17.42
C ASP A 152 -4.86 19.02 -16.86
N MET A 153 -5.39 18.27 -15.90
CA MET A 153 -4.83 17.02 -15.38
C MET A 153 -5.94 16.00 -15.09
N VAL A 154 -5.75 14.77 -15.54
CA VAL A 154 -6.57 13.61 -15.21
C VAL A 154 -5.73 12.66 -14.37
N VAL A 155 -6.17 12.36 -13.16
CA VAL A 155 -5.56 11.39 -12.25
C VAL A 155 -6.45 10.16 -12.21
N LEU A 156 -5.89 8.99 -12.47
CA LEU A 156 -6.57 7.72 -12.36
C LEU A 156 -6.23 7.04 -11.03
N GLY A 157 -7.26 6.60 -10.30
CA GLY A 157 -7.12 6.03 -8.94
C GLY A 157 -6.31 4.75 -8.87
N THR A 158 -6.35 3.92 -9.93
CA THR A 158 -5.44 2.80 -10.16
C THR A 158 -5.37 2.49 -11.65
N CYS A 159 -4.24 2.75 -12.30
CA CYS A 159 -4.12 2.53 -13.75
C CYS A 159 -4.17 1.06 -14.16
N GLU A 160 -3.97 0.15 -13.24
CA GLU A 160 -4.22 -1.28 -13.41
C GLU A 160 -5.65 -1.58 -13.86
N ILE A 161 -6.64 -0.79 -13.39
CA ILE A 161 -8.07 -0.96 -13.69
C ILE A 161 -8.61 0.17 -14.57
N ASP A 162 -8.28 1.42 -14.21
CA ASP A 162 -8.93 2.60 -14.76
C ASP A 162 -8.43 2.97 -16.15
N LEU A 163 -7.14 2.73 -16.44
CA LEU A 163 -6.60 3.05 -17.76
C LEU A 163 -7.24 2.17 -18.84
N PRO A 164 -7.29 0.83 -18.72
CA PRO A 164 -8.02 0.00 -19.69
C PRO A 164 -9.48 0.42 -19.89
N HIS A 165 -10.15 0.90 -18.84
CA HIS A 165 -11.55 1.31 -18.91
C HIS A 165 -11.75 2.58 -19.76
N TRP A 166 -10.93 3.61 -19.55
CA TRP A 166 -11.10 4.91 -20.23
C TRP A 166 -10.12 5.19 -21.38
N HIS A 167 -9.18 4.29 -21.66
CA HIS A 167 -8.06 4.53 -22.56
C HIS A 167 -8.44 5.18 -23.89
N ALA A 168 -9.33 4.53 -24.65
CA ALA A 168 -9.67 4.97 -26.00
C ALA A 168 -10.35 6.35 -26.01
N GLU A 169 -11.26 6.58 -25.06
CA GLU A 169 -12.02 7.82 -24.96
C GLU A 169 -11.17 8.99 -24.46
N LEU A 170 -10.31 8.76 -23.46
CA LEU A 170 -9.37 9.78 -22.97
C LEU A 170 -8.33 10.12 -24.03
N LEU A 171 -7.81 9.13 -24.76
CA LEU A 171 -6.84 9.38 -25.83
C LEU A 171 -7.47 10.21 -26.95
N ALA A 172 -8.70 9.87 -27.37
CA ALA A 172 -9.44 10.64 -28.36
C ALA A 172 -9.73 12.08 -27.89
N ALA A 173 -10.11 12.25 -26.62
CA ALA A 173 -10.33 13.57 -26.03
C ALA A 173 -9.03 14.38 -25.94
N TRP A 174 -7.90 13.74 -25.66
CA TRP A 174 -6.59 14.37 -25.68
C TRP A 174 -6.22 14.81 -27.09
N ASP A 175 -6.33 13.93 -28.10
CA ASP A 175 -5.98 14.19 -29.49
C ASP A 175 -6.83 15.31 -30.11
N ALA A 176 -8.11 15.42 -29.74
CA ALA A 176 -9.03 16.43 -30.26
C ALA A 176 -8.76 17.87 -29.77
N ARG A 177 -8.04 18.04 -28.65
CA ARG A 177 -7.69 19.38 -28.12
C ARG A 177 -6.53 19.99 -28.89
N ASP A 178 -6.44 21.32 -28.91
CA ASP A 178 -5.23 21.98 -29.41
C ASP A 178 -4.06 21.83 -28.42
N ASP A 179 -2.86 22.15 -28.91
CA ASP A 179 -1.60 21.98 -28.17
C ASP A 179 -1.55 22.74 -26.85
N THR A 180 -2.25 23.88 -26.75
CA THR A 180 -2.26 24.73 -25.54
C THR A 180 -3.21 24.22 -24.47
N HIS A 181 -4.17 23.35 -24.82
CA HIS A 181 -5.19 22.83 -23.90
C HIS A 181 -5.08 21.32 -23.60
N LYS A 182 -4.01 20.65 -24.04
CA LYS A 182 -3.74 19.24 -23.68
C LYS A 182 -3.68 19.03 -22.17
N PHE A 183 -4.22 17.91 -21.69
CA PHE A 183 -4.13 17.52 -20.28
C PHE A 183 -3.00 16.52 -20.04
N LYS A 184 -2.55 16.40 -18.80
CA LYS A 184 -1.66 15.31 -18.35
C LYS A 184 -2.47 14.17 -17.77
N LEU A 185 -2.01 12.95 -18.02
CA LEU A 185 -2.52 11.73 -17.39
C LEU A 185 -1.56 11.31 -16.26
N VAL A 186 -2.06 11.26 -15.04
CA VAL A 186 -1.32 10.76 -13.87
C VAL A 186 -1.92 9.42 -13.47
N CYS A 187 -1.07 8.40 -13.36
CA CYS A 187 -1.45 7.04 -13.05
C CYS A 187 -0.98 6.65 -11.65
N ILE A 188 -1.90 6.51 -10.70
CA ILE A 188 -1.58 5.83 -9.43
C ILE A 188 -1.38 4.34 -9.74
N VAL A 189 -0.30 3.78 -9.23
CA VAL A 189 0.10 2.38 -9.46
C VAL A 189 0.67 1.77 -8.19
N HIS A 190 0.54 0.45 -8.07
CA HIS A 190 1.03 -0.26 -6.89
C HIS A 190 1.65 -1.62 -7.20
N ASN A 191 1.55 -2.12 -8.43
CA ASN A 191 2.13 -3.41 -8.83
C ASN A 191 2.77 -3.36 -10.23
N VAL A 192 4.10 -3.45 -10.31
CA VAL A 192 4.84 -3.46 -11.59
C VAL A 192 4.56 -4.72 -12.40
N LYS A 193 4.17 -5.84 -11.74
CA LYS A 193 3.89 -7.11 -12.42
C LYS A 193 2.48 -7.20 -13.00
N ASP A 194 1.57 -6.28 -12.64
CA ASP A 194 0.34 -6.12 -13.41
C ASP A 194 0.68 -5.44 -14.73
N THR A 195 0.96 -6.26 -15.74
CA THR A 195 1.43 -5.80 -17.05
C THR A 195 0.29 -5.60 -18.04
N SER A 196 -0.94 -5.97 -17.67
CA SER A 196 -2.07 -6.01 -18.59
C SER A 196 -2.39 -4.63 -19.17
N TRP A 197 -2.40 -3.59 -18.33
CA TRP A 197 -2.62 -2.20 -18.71
C TRP A 197 -1.38 -1.54 -19.35
N GLN A 198 -0.18 -2.05 -19.06
CA GLN A 198 1.08 -1.40 -19.48
C GLN A 198 1.27 -1.36 -21.00
N ARG A 199 0.62 -2.26 -21.75
CA ARG A 199 0.58 -2.21 -23.22
C ARG A 199 -0.02 -0.91 -23.78
N LEU A 200 -0.73 -0.15 -22.94
CA LEU A 200 -1.37 1.12 -23.30
C LEU A 200 -0.45 2.33 -23.05
N ILE A 201 0.67 2.14 -22.34
CA ILE A 201 1.63 3.21 -22.04
C ILE A 201 2.21 3.88 -23.29
N PRO A 202 2.60 3.16 -24.36
CA PRO A 202 3.21 3.75 -25.57
C PRO A 202 2.43 4.94 -26.15
N GLU A 203 1.10 4.86 -26.16
CA GLU A 203 0.23 5.93 -26.67
C GLU A 203 0.35 7.20 -25.85
N TRP A 204 0.53 7.10 -24.53
CA TRP A 204 0.63 8.26 -23.65
C TRP A 204 2.06 8.78 -23.51
N SER A 205 3.06 7.88 -23.51
CA SER A 205 4.45 8.26 -23.36
C SER A 205 5.00 8.98 -24.60
N SER A 206 4.65 8.53 -25.79
CA SER A 206 5.03 9.19 -27.06
C SER A 206 4.48 10.62 -27.19
N ARG A 207 3.41 10.93 -26.45
CA ARG A 207 2.78 12.25 -26.36
C ARG A 207 3.34 13.10 -25.21
N SER A 208 4.33 12.58 -24.46
CA SER A 208 4.82 13.17 -23.21
C SER A 208 3.67 13.51 -22.25
N ALA A 209 2.61 12.70 -22.25
CA ALA A 209 1.37 12.98 -21.54
C ALA A 209 1.19 12.15 -20.26
N LEU A 210 2.03 11.12 -20.04
CA LEU A 210 1.95 10.22 -18.90
C LEU A 210 2.89 10.62 -17.76
N ARG A 211 2.43 10.47 -16.52
CA ARG A 211 3.25 10.36 -15.32
C ARG A 211 2.76 9.20 -14.46
N LEU A 212 3.68 8.45 -13.86
CA LEU A 212 3.35 7.44 -12.87
C LEU A 212 3.51 7.98 -11.46
N LEU A 213 2.60 7.56 -10.58
CA LEU A 213 2.58 7.88 -9.16
C LEU A 213 2.50 6.61 -8.31
N PRO A 214 3.58 5.81 -8.22
CA PRO A 214 3.66 4.69 -7.29
C PRO A 214 3.39 5.08 -5.83
N ILE A 215 2.80 4.17 -5.08
CA ILE A 215 2.51 4.38 -3.65
C ILE A 215 3.63 3.94 -2.69
N ALA A 216 4.78 3.50 -3.22
CA ALA A 216 5.95 3.09 -2.44
C ALA A 216 7.27 3.24 -3.23
N ASP A 217 8.39 3.42 -2.52
CA ASP A 217 9.71 3.66 -3.11
C ASP A 217 10.24 2.50 -3.96
N HIS A 218 10.13 1.24 -3.50
CA HIS A 218 10.56 0.08 -4.28
C HIS A 218 9.77 -0.07 -5.57
N VAL A 219 8.46 0.16 -5.55
CA VAL A 219 7.62 0.12 -6.76
C VAL A 219 8.07 1.17 -7.77
N ALA A 220 8.39 2.40 -7.32
CA ALA A 220 8.96 3.41 -8.19
C ALA A 220 10.33 3.03 -8.77
N LYS A 221 11.21 2.45 -7.95
CA LYS A 221 12.51 1.93 -8.43
C LYS A 221 12.32 0.84 -9.49
N SER A 222 11.38 -0.07 -9.29
CA SER A 222 11.09 -1.15 -10.24
C SER A 222 10.45 -0.66 -11.54
N PHE A 223 9.51 0.29 -11.50
CA PHE A 223 9.01 0.92 -12.74
C PHE A 223 10.11 1.64 -13.51
N ARG A 224 10.99 2.40 -12.83
CA ARG A 224 12.12 3.06 -13.49
C ARG A 224 13.04 2.04 -14.17
N LYS A 225 13.37 0.95 -13.49
CA LYS A 225 14.17 -0.14 -14.06
C LYS A 225 13.50 -0.79 -15.28
N ASP A 226 12.21 -1.10 -15.19
CA ASP A 226 11.43 -1.65 -16.30
C ASP A 226 11.40 -0.70 -17.50
N PHE A 227 11.21 0.60 -17.26
CA PHE A 227 11.21 1.62 -18.30
C PHE A 227 12.57 1.80 -18.97
N SER A 228 13.67 1.78 -18.19
CA SER A 228 15.02 1.77 -18.77
C SER A 228 15.24 0.54 -19.66
N ASN A 229 14.85 -0.65 -19.21
CA ASN A 229 14.96 -1.86 -20.04
C ASN A 229 14.13 -1.78 -21.33
N LYS A 230 12.94 -1.17 -21.28
CA LYS A 230 12.09 -0.95 -22.45
C LYS A 230 12.67 0.10 -23.40
N ALA A 231 13.30 1.14 -22.87
CA ALA A 231 14.00 2.15 -23.68
C ALA A 231 15.17 1.54 -24.46
N ASP A 232 15.86 0.55 -23.89
CA ASP A 232 16.94 -0.22 -24.55
C ASP A 232 16.43 -1.36 -25.46
N SER A 233 15.11 -1.46 -25.67
CA SER A 233 14.53 -2.51 -26.52
C SER A 233 15.02 -2.41 -27.97
N ILE A 234 15.17 -3.55 -28.64
CA ILE A 234 15.45 -3.58 -30.09
C ILE A 234 14.17 -3.42 -30.94
N ASP A 235 12.99 -3.50 -30.33
CA ASP A 235 11.71 -3.34 -31.02
C ASP A 235 11.42 -1.84 -31.25
N PRO A 236 11.33 -1.37 -32.51
CA PRO A 236 10.98 0.01 -32.83
C PRO A 236 9.67 0.47 -32.22
N ALA A 237 8.70 -0.43 -32.02
CA ALA A 237 7.44 -0.08 -31.38
C ALA A 237 7.59 0.21 -29.87
N VAL A 238 8.73 -0.13 -29.26
CA VAL A 238 9.00 0.05 -27.83
C VAL A 238 10.03 1.14 -27.58
N TYR A 239 11.20 1.12 -28.24
CA TYR A 239 12.25 2.11 -27.93
C TYR A 239 11.91 3.52 -28.42
N THR A 240 11.01 3.66 -29.40
CA THR A 240 10.60 4.98 -29.92
C THR A 240 9.54 5.67 -29.07
N THR A 241 9.03 5.02 -28.02
CA THR A 241 7.90 5.54 -27.23
C THR A 241 8.33 6.48 -26.11
N GLY A 242 9.63 6.62 -25.86
CA GLY A 242 10.17 7.52 -24.84
C GLY A 242 9.98 7.05 -23.40
N TYR A 243 10.02 5.73 -23.14
CA TYR A 243 9.89 5.16 -21.78
C TYR A 243 10.81 5.82 -20.75
N GLU A 244 12.05 6.13 -21.13
CA GLU A 244 13.04 6.79 -20.24
C GLU A 244 12.64 8.19 -19.78
N HIS A 245 11.66 8.82 -20.45
CA HIS A 245 11.19 10.16 -20.15
C HIS A 245 9.88 10.18 -19.36
N ILE A 246 9.30 9.03 -19.03
CA ILE A 246 8.09 8.97 -18.20
C ILE A 246 8.47 9.32 -16.76
N PRO A 247 7.96 10.43 -16.18
CA PRO A 247 8.26 10.75 -14.79
C PRO A 247 7.60 9.74 -13.86
N VAL A 248 8.32 9.36 -12.82
CA VAL A 248 7.86 8.43 -11.78
C VAL A 248 8.12 9.09 -10.44
N ASP A 249 7.07 9.51 -9.74
CA ASP A 249 7.12 10.11 -8.41
C ASP A 249 6.44 9.21 -7.39
N VAL A 250 6.84 9.29 -6.11
CA VAL A 250 6.20 8.49 -5.05
C VAL A 250 5.23 9.39 -4.28
N HIS A 251 3.97 8.96 -4.14
CA HIS A 251 3.01 9.57 -3.22
C HIS A 251 2.50 8.50 -2.26
N VAL A 252 2.79 8.66 -0.97
CA VAL A 252 2.41 7.67 0.04
C VAL A 252 1.02 8.03 0.58
N PRO A 253 0.00 7.17 0.46
CA PRO A 253 -1.39 7.57 0.65
C PRO A 253 -1.83 7.69 2.12
N LEU A 254 -1.19 8.52 2.95
CA LEU A 254 -1.54 8.61 4.38
C LEU A 254 -2.57 9.71 4.67
N LEU A 255 -3.75 9.34 5.17
CA LEU A 255 -4.71 10.29 5.76
C LEU A 255 -4.42 10.54 7.25
N ASP A 256 -4.88 11.69 7.78
CA ASP A 256 -4.85 11.97 9.21
C ASP A 256 -6.17 11.56 9.88
N ILE A 257 -6.34 10.27 10.18
CA ILE A 257 -7.58 9.77 10.77
C ILE A 257 -7.72 10.32 12.22
N PRO A 258 -8.77 11.11 12.54
CA PRO A 258 -8.96 11.65 13.87
C PRO A 258 -9.56 10.60 14.81
N ASP A 259 -9.55 10.91 16.11
CA ASP A 259 -10.27 10.15 17.14
C ASP A 259 -9.89 8.68 17.26
N LEU A 260 -8.71 8.29 16.77
CA LEU A 260 -8.19 6.93 16.95
C LEU A 260 -8.13 6.55 18.44
N PRO A 261 -8.45 5.29 18.80
CA PRO A 261 -8.40 4.81 20.19
C PRO A 261 -7.08 5.16 20.89
N THR A 262 -7.18 5.61 22.15
CA THR A 262 -5.99 5.87 22.97
C THR A 262 -5.73 4.68 23.88
N LYS A 263 -4.51 4.16 23.84
CA LYS A 263 -4.14 2.94 24.56
C LYS A 263 -3.25 3.28 25.77
N PRO A 264 -3.45 2.66 26.96
CA PRO A 264 -2.65 2.96 28.15
C PRO A 264 -1.18 2.57 27.97
N ALA A 265 -0.22 3.46 28.25
CA ALA A 265 1.20 3.20 28.02
C ALA A 265 1.77 2.01 28.84
N ASN A 266 1.23 1.77 30.05
CA ASN A 266 1.68 0.69 30.92
C ASN A 266 0.80 -0.57 30.75
N ARG A 267 0.98 -1.28 29.64
CA ARG A 267 0.28 -2.55 29.34
C ARG A 267 1.22 -3.53 28.67
N ALA A 268 0.94 -4.82 28.79
CA ALA A 268 1.60 -5.84 27.98
C ALA A 268 1.10 -5.81 26.53
N LEU A 269 1.95 -6.19 25.58
CA LEU A 269 1.56 -6.39 24.18
C LEU A 269 0.53 -7.53 24.14
N SER A 270 -0.71 -7.21 23.80
CA SER A 270 -1.86 -8.11 23.91
C SER A 270 -2.60 -8.32 22.60
N LYS A 271 -2.46 -7.45 21.61
CA LYS A 271 -3.17 -7.58 20.33
C LYS A 271 -2.25 -7.36 19.15
N ALA A 272 -2.12 -8.38 18.29
CA ALA A 272 -1.45 -8.25 17.01
C ALA A 272 -2.47 -8.36 15.88
N ILE A 273 -2.21 -7.69 14.76
CA ILE A 273 -3.07 -7.75 13.56
C ILE A 273 -2.29 -8.33 12.40
N ILE A 274 -2.96 -9.20 11.65
CA ILE A 274 -2.63 -9.51 10.25
C ILE A 274 -3.81 -9.04 9.41
N GLN A 275 -3.54 -8.15 8.45
CA GLN A 275 -4.53 -7.65 7.50
C GLN A 275 -4.30 -8.27 6.13
N GLY A 276 -5.38 -8.72 5.47
CA GLY A 276 -5.27 -9.25 4.11
C GLY A 276 -6.49 -10.01 3.64
N THR A 277 -6.38 -10.62 2.47
CA THR A 277 -7.37 -11.56 1.94
C THR A 277 -6.99 -12.97 2.37
N PHE A 278 -7.90 -13.66 3.05
CA PHE A 278 -7.71 -15.01 3.56
C PHE A 278 -8.17 -16.03 2.52
N GLN A 279 -7.27 -16.92 2.13
CA GLN A 279 -7.57 -18.08 1.30
C GLN A 279 -7.11 -19.34 2.03
N SER A 280 -7.83 -20.45 1.86
CA SER A 280 -7.58 -21.72 2.57
C SER A 280 -6.22 -22.36 2.25
N ASP A 281 -5.61 -21.95 1.15
CA ASP A 281 -4.29 -22.34 0.64
C ASP A 281 -3.19 -21.29 0.91
N ALA A 282 -3.53 -20.14 1.49
CA ALA A 282 -2.56 -19.09 1.77
C ALA A 282 -1.53 -19.54 2.83
N VAL A 283 -0.27 -19.64 2.40
CA VAL A 283 0.93 -20.00 3.16
C VAL A 283 1.09 -19.19 4.47
N ILE A 284 0.49 -18.00 4.52
CA ILE A 284 0.55 -17.02 5.61
C ILE A 284 0.16 -17.62 6.97
N ILE A 285 -0.98 -18.31 7.06
CA ILE A 285 -1.35 -18.97 8.31
C ILE A 285 -0.56 -20.23 8.50
N THR A 286 -0.14 -20.95 7.46
CA THR A 286 0.66 -22.18 7.62
C THR A 286 2.04 -21.92 8.26
N ALA A 287 2.72 -20.82 7.91
CA ALA A 287 3.98 -20.42 8.54
C ALA A 287 3.77 -19.91 9.98
N SER A 288 2.67 -19.19 10.22
CA SER A 288 2.32 -18.65 11.54
C SER A 288 1.78 -19.73 12.49
N SER A 289 0.98 -20.67 11.99
CA SER A 289 0.33 -21.77 12.73
C SER A 289 1.30 -22.90 13.04
N ALA A 290 2.25 -23.20 12.14
CA ALA A 290 3.35 -24.13 12.45
C ALA A 290 4.19 -23.61 13.63
N THR A 291 4.37 -22.29 13.73
CA THR A 291 5.12 -21.62 14.81
C THR A 291 4.28 -21.40 16.08
N LEU A 292 2.95 -21.32 15.96
CA LEU A 292 1.98 -21.30 17.07
C LEU A 292 1.56 -22.72 17.51
N SER A 293 2.25 -23.77 17.09
CA SER A 293 1.90 -25.14 17.47
C SER A 293 2.25 -25.44 18.95
N PRO A 294 1.49 -26.33 19.63
CA PRO A 294 1.61 -26.61 21.06
C PRO A 294 3.01 -26.90 21.63
N PRO A 295 3.94 -27.62 20.94
CA PRO A 295 5.25 -27.87 21.52
C PRO A 295 6.13 -26.62 21.64
N TYR A 296 5.80 -25.51 20.96
CA TYR A 296 6.56 -24.26 20.98
C TYR A 296 5.87 -23.13 21.75
N MET A 297 4.59 -23.31 22.11
CA MET A 297 3.88 -22.34 22.93
C MET A 297 4.18 -22.57 24.42
N ASP A 298 4.74 -21.55 25.07
CA ASP A 298 4.66 -21.33 26.51
C ASP A 298 3.34 -20.62 26.79
N PRO A 299 2.25 -21.32 27.16
CA PRO A 299 0.90 -20.73 27.17
C PRO A 299 0.79 -19.60 28.20
N GLN A 300 1.55 -19.69 29.29
CA GLN A 300 1.56 -18.67 30.34
C GLN A 300 2.16 -17.35 29.84
N ALA A 301 3.21 -17.39 29.00
CA ALA A 301 3.76 -16.18 28.36
C ALA A 301 2.71 -15.43 27.53
N TRP A 302 1.72 -16.14 27.00
CA TRP A 302 0.63 -15.59 26.20
C TRP A 302 -0.65 -15.30 27.01
N GLY A 303 -0.66 -15.60 28.32
CA GLY A 303 -1.83 -15.41 29.18
C GLY A 303 -2.88 -16.53 29.07
N TYR A 304 -2.48 -17.73 28.69
CA TYR A 304 -3.34 -18.92 28.55
C TYR A 304 -2.94 -20.05 29.50
N GLN A 305 -3.90 -20.93 29.78
CA GLN A 305 -3.67 -22.18 30.50
C GLN A 305 -3.05 -23.22 29.56
N ALA A 306 -2.30 -24.18 30.13
CA ALA A 306 -1.79 -25.30 29.35
C ALA A 306 -2.94 -26.20 28.87
N LEU A 307 -2.74 -26.88 27.73
CA LEU A 307 -3.74 -27.74 27.07
C LEU A 307 -4.06 -29.04 27.82
N GLU A 308 -3.89 -29.15 29.14
CA GLU A 308 -3.94 -30.39 29.97
C GLU A 308 -5.17 -31.31 29.71
N GLY A 309 -5.18 -32.04 28.58
CA GLY A 309 -6.33 -32.80 28.07
C GLY A 309 -7.45 -31.98 27.42
N GLY A 310 -7.29 -30.66 27.25
CA GLY A 310 -8.24 -29.77 26.58
C GLY A 310 -8.02 -29.69 25.07
N SER A 311 -9.05 -29.32 24.31
CA SER A 311 -8.96 -29.14 22.86
C SER A 311 -8.52 -27.74 22.42
N SER A 312 -8.44 -26.77 23.34
CA SER A 312 -8.14 -25.36 23.05
C SER A 312 -7.42 -24.64 24.19
N PHE A 313 -6.56 -23.66 23.88
CA PHE A 313 -5.93 -22.80 24.89
C PHE A 313 -6.97 -21.87 25.53
N VAL A 314 -7.24 -22.02 26.82
CA VAL A 314 -8.23 -21.19 27.53
C VAL A 314 -7.54 -20.00 28.23
N PRO A 315 -8.08 -18.77 28.13
CA PRO A 315 -7.53 -17.62 28.83
C PRO A 315 -7.33 -17.85 30.33
N ASN A 316 -6.19 -17.38 30.86
CA ASN A 316 -5.91 -17.39 32.29
C ASN A 316 -6.45 -16.10 32.93
N HIS A 317 -7.70 -16.12 33.38
CA HIS A 317 -8.34 -14.95 34.03
C HIS A 317 -7.71 -14.53 35.38
N ARG A 318 -6.71 -15.28 35.87
CA ARG A 318 -5.94 -14.91 37.07
C ARG A 318 -4.63 -14.17 36.72
N ALA A 319 -4.25 -14.14 35.44
CA ALA A 319 -3.08 -13.40 35.00
C ALA A 319 -3.31 -11.88 35.17
N THR A 320 -2.24 -11.15 35.46
CA THR A 320 -2.26 -9.68 35.54
C THR A 320 -2.43 -9.02 34.18
N ASP A 321 -1.84 -9.63 33.15
CA ASP A 321 -1.89 -9.17 31.79
C ASP A 321 -3.05 -9.79 31.03
N ALA A 322 -3.67 -9.02 30.14
CA ALA A 322 -4.69 -9.53 29.23
C ALA A 322 -4.12 -10.66 28.35
N PRO A 323 -4.90 -11.73 28.07
CA PRO A 323 -4.48 -12.77 27.14
C PRO A 323 -4.17 -12.18 25.77
N PHE A 324 -3.17 -12.74 25.08
CA PHE A 324 -2.79 -12.29 23.76
C PHE A 324 -3.78 -12.75 22.69
N GLU A 325 -4.19 -11.85 21.81
CA GLU A 325 -5.12 -12.10 20.72
C GLU A 325 -4.48 -11.73 19.38
N LEU A 326 -4.57 -12.64 18.41
CA LEU A 326 -4.24 -12.38 17.01
C LEU A 326 -5.53 -12.07 16.24
N LEU A 327 -5.62 -10.85 15.75
CA LEU A 327 -6.72 -10.37 14.93
C LEU A 327 -6.40 -10.57 13.45
N LEU A 328 -7.21 -11.36 12.76
CA LEU A 328 -7.18 -11.49 11.32
C LEU A 328 -8.27 -10.59 10.75
N VAL A 329 -7.88 -9.51 10.07
CA VAL A 329 -8.82 -8.49 9.58
C VAL A 329 -8.78 -8.39 8.06
N GLY A 330 -9.93 -8.54 7.38
CA GLY A 330 -9.98 -8.39 5.93
C GLY A 330 -11.12 -9.16 5.28
N ALA A 331 -10.84 -9.87 4.18
CA ALA A 331 -11.85 -10.59 3.40
C ALA A 331 -11.49 -12.08 3.25
N GLY A 332 -12.44 -12.90 2.81
CA GLY A 332 -12.21 -14.33 2.55
C GLY A 332 -12.41 -15.24 3.76
N SER A 333 -12.04 -16.51 3.64
CA SER A 333 -12.34 -17.54 4.64
C SER A 333 -11.09 -18.32 5.05
N LEU A 334 -11.04 -18.68 6.32
CA LEU A 334 -9.97 -19.46 6.92
C LEU A 334 -10.54 -20.31 8.05
N ASP A 335 -10.13 -21.56 8.09
CA ASP A 335 -10.41 -22.45 9.22
C ASP A 335 -9.35 -22.25 10.30
N ILE A 336 -9.80 -21.88 11.50
CA ILE A 336 -8.93 -21.76 12.67
C ILE A 336 -8.88 -23.15 13.34
N PRO A 337 -7.69 -23.73 13.59
CA PRO A 337 -7.57 -24.95 14.37
C PRO A 337 -8.24 -24.81 15.74
N GLU A 338 -8.89 -25.87 16.23
CA GLU A 338 -9.62 -25.86 17.50
C GLU A 338 -8.73 -25.39 18.66
N GLU A 339 -7.44 -25.74 18.61
CA GLU A 339 -6.43 -25.36 19.58
C GLU A 339 -6.34 -23.84 19.77
N LEU A 340 -6.54 -23.08 18.70
CA LEU A 340 -6.33 -21.63 18.60
C LEU A 340 -7.64 -20.82 18.69
N ALA A 341 -8.79 -21.46 18.93
CA ALA A 341 -10.10 -20.82 18.87
C ALA A 341 -10.29 -19.61 19.80
N TYR A 342 -9.52 -19.51 20.90
CA TYR A 342 -9.55 -18.37 21.83
C TYR A 342 -8.35 -17.43 21.69
N LEU A 343 -7.44 -17.70 20.77
CA LEU A 343 -6.24 -16.90 20.51
C LEU A 343 -6.36 -16.12 19.20
N VAL A 344 -7.16 -16.61 18.26
CA VAL A 344 -7.33 -16.00 16.93
C VAL A 344 -8.78 -15.58 16.73
N SER A 345 -8.98 -14.31 16.35
CA SER A 345 -10.29 -13.75 16.00
C SER A 345 -10.27 -13.28 14.55
N ILE A 346 -11.30 -13.62 13.76
CA ILE A 346 -11.42 -13.18 12.36
C ILE A 346 -12.53 -12.12 12.24
N HIS A 347 -12.18 -10.97 11.68
CA HIS A 347 -13.08 -9.86 11.38
C HIS A 347 -13.14 -9.63 9.89
N ARG A 348 -14.36 -9.63 9.34
CA ARG A 348 -14.60 -9.58 7.89
C ARG A 348 -15.50 -8.42 7.50
N ASP A 349 -15.21 -7.86 6.33
CA ASP A 349 -16.11 -6.94 5.61
C ASP A 349 -16.65 -5.79 6.50
N LEU A 350 -15.81 -5.32 7.42
CA LEU A 350 -16.12 -4.19 8.29
C LEU A 350 -16.26 -2.91 7.46
N ASP A 351 -17.15 -2.01 7.90
CA ASP A 351 -17.10 -0.65 7.39
C ASP A 351 -15.80 0.05 7.85
N TYR A 352 -15.44 1.13 7.18
CA TYR A 352 -14.17 1.82 7.42
C TYR A 352 -14.05 2.36 8.85
N GLU A 353 -15.15 2.74 9.52
CA GLU A 353 -15.09 3.26 10.88
C GLU A 353 -14.77 2.14 11.87
N ASP A 354 -15.50 1.03 11.82
CA ASP A 354 -15.24 -0.14 12.65
C ASP A 354 -13.89 -0.78 12.32
N PHE A 355 -13.51 -0.82 11.04
CA PHE A 355 -12.22 -1.33 10.57
C PHE A 355 -11.05 -0.51 11.12
N TYR A 356 -11.11 0.82 11.01
CA TYR A 356 -10.08 1.71 11.55
C TYR A 356 -10.01 1.65 13.07
N ALA A 357 -11.15 1.64 13.76
CA ALA A 357 -11.20 1.54 15.21
C ALA A 357 -10.65 0.21 15.73
N LEU A 358 -10.99 -0.91 15.07
CA LEU A 358 -10.46 -2.23 15.41
C LEU A 358 -8.94 -2.27 15.25
N ILE A 359 -8.43 -1.77 14.11
CA ILE A 359 -7.00 -1.82 13.82
C ILE A 359 -6.20 -0.94 14.77
N ALA A 360 -6.61 0.33 14.91
CA ALA A 360 -5.95 1.28 15.81
C ALA A 360 -6.06 0.88 17.30
N GLY A 361 -7.05 0.03 17.64
CA GLY A 361 -7.23 -0.55 18.96
C GLY A 361 -6.25 -1.68 19.32
N ALA A 362 -5.49 -2.22 18.37
CA ALA A 362 -4.48 -3.23 18.65
C ALA A 362 -3.12 -2.63 19.08
N ASP A 363 -2.11 -3.46 19.30
CA ASP A 363 -0.79 -3.04 19.74
C ASP A 363 0.24 -2.98 18.59
N VAL A 364 0.14 -3.89 17.62
CA VAL A 364 1.10 -4.01 16.52
C VAL A 364 0.45 -4.61 15.27
N VAL A 365 0.86 -4.16 14.09
CA VAL A 365 0.51 -4.78 12.81
C VAL A 365 1.68 -5.63 12.33
N VAL A 366 1.39 -6.85 11.89
CA VAL A 366 2.36 -7.82 11.39
C VAL A 366 2.09 -8.04 9.90
N PRO A 367 2.93 -7.52 9.00
CA PRO A 367 2.79 -7.80 7.58
C PRO A 367 2.92 -9.29 7.29
N ALA A 368 2.00 -9.81 6.50
CA ALA A 368 1.99 -11.19 6.08
C ALA A 368 2.08 -11.28 4.56
N PHE A 369 3.25 -10.96 4.02
CA PHE A 369 3.47 -10.95 2.58
C PHE A 369 3.39 -12.38 2.02
N ALA A 370 2.61 -12.56 0.96
CA ALA A 370 2.45 -13.85 0.30
C ALA A 370 3.71 -14.27 -0.47
N ASP A 371 4.48 -13.30 -0.96
CA ASP A 371 5.69 -13.51 -1.75
C ASP A 371 6.70 -12.35 -1.62
N PHE A 372 7.87 -12.50 -2.27
CA PHE A 372 8.94 -11.51 -2.25
C PHE A 372 8.68 -10.27 -3.10
N GLY A 373 7.68 -10.27 -3.98
CA GLY A 373 7.25 -9.13 -4.77
C GLY A 373 6.88 -7.93 -3.91
N TYR A 374 6.42 -8.13 -2.67
CA TYR A 374 6.18 -7.03 -1.73
C TYR A 374 7.43 -6.26 -1.27
N PHE A 375 8.63 -6.76 -1.57
CA PHE A 375 9.90 -6.06 -1.33
C PHE A 375 10.50 -5.43 -2.59
N GLU A 376 9.93 -5.72 -3.76
CA GLU A 376 10.54 -5.39 -5.05
C GLU A 376 9.57 -4.62 -5.95
N ASP A 377 8.38 -5.17 -6.20
CA ASP A 377 7.54 -4.75 -7.32
C ASP A 377 6.09 -4.43 -6.93
N GLN A 378 5.67 -4.72 -5.69
CA GLN A 378 4.30 -4.53 -5.22
C GLN A 378 4.23 -3.82 -3.87
N ALA A 379 3.39 -2.80 -3.75
CA ALA A 379 3.11 -2.15 -2.48
C ALA A 379 1.98 -2.88 -1.72
N SER A 380 2.12 -2.95 -0.40
CA SER A 380 1.13 -3.56 0.49
C SER A 380 0.21 -2.51 1.11
N SER A 381 -1.11 -2.72 0.97
CA SER A 381 -2.11 -1.93 1.68
C SER A 381 -1.94 -2.01 3.20
N THR A 382 -1.43 -3.13 3.73
CA THR A 382 -1.20 -3.33 5.17
C THR A 382 -0.18 -2.35 5.73
N VAL A 383 0.90 -2.08 4.97
CA VAL A 383 1.96 -1.17 5.40
C VAL A 383 1.43 0.26 5.44
N HIS A 384 0.79 0.72 4.37
CA HIS A 384 0.12 2.01 4.32
C HIS A 384 -0.88 2.18 5.48
N LEU A 385 -1.81 1.24 5.61
CA LEU A 385 -2.89 1.29 6.60
C LEU A 385 -2.38 1.37 8.04
N ALA A 386 -1.30 0.65 8.36
CA ALA A 386 -0.71 0.74 9.69
C ALA A 386 -0.17 2.15 9.98
N MET A 387 0.45 2.79 9.00
CA MET A 387 0.95 4.17 9.15
C MET A 387 -0.18 5.18 9.24
N GLU A 388 -1.24 5.01 8.46
CA GLU A 388 -2.45 5.84 8.50
C GLU A 388 -3.13 5.80 9.89
N LEU A 389 -3.13 4.63 10.53
CA LEU A 389 -3.82 4.35 11.78
C LEU A 389 -2.93 4.43 13.04
N ASP A 390 -1.76 5.05 12.95
CA ASP A 390 -0.80 5.21 14.04
C ASP A 390 -0.41 3.86 14.71
N MET A 391 -0.24 2.83 13.89
CA MET A 391 0.04 1.46 14.32
C MET A 391 1.49 1.06 14.03
N PRO A 392 2.28 0.67 15.05
CA PRO A 392 3.62 0.15 14.85
C PRO A 392 3.61 -1.11 13.96
N LEU A 393 4.50 -1.13 12.97
CA LEU A 393 4.69 -2.28 12.09
C LEU A 393 5.86 -3.15 12.57
N LEU A 394 5.62 -4.44 12.81
CA LEU A 394 6.69 -5.40 13.11
C LEU A 394 7.33 -5.90 11.81
N VAL A 395 8.54 -5.42 11.51
CA VAL A 395 9.17 -5.62 10.19
C VAL A 395 10.66 -5.95 10.29
N THR A 396 11.24 -6.38 9.17
CA THR A 396 12.68 -6.57 9.04
C THR A 396 13.34 -5.34 8.43
N GLN A 397 14.66 -5.24 8.54
CA GLN A 397 15.46 -4.22 7.86
C GLN A 397 15.20 -4.16 6.35
N ARG A 398 15.07 -5.31 5.67
CA ARG A 398 14.72 -5.39 4.24
C ARG A 398 13.39 -4.67 3.92
N THR A 399 12.42 -4.74 4.84
CA THR A 399 11.11 -4.10 4.65
C THR A 399 11.25 -2.58 4.73
N ARG A 400 12.04 -2.07 5.69
CA ARG A 400 12.35 -0.65 5.83
C ARG A 400 13.00 -0.10 4.57
N GLU A 401 14.03 -0.78 4.08
CA GLU A 401 14.78 -0.40 2.88
C GLU A 401 13.92 -0.42 1.60
N ALA A 402 13.00 -1.38 1.48
CA ALA A 402 12.11 -1.49 0.34
C ALA A 402 11.11 -0.32 0.29
N TYR A 403 10.38 -0.10 1.38
CA TYR A 403 9.33 0.92 1.41
C TYR A 403 9.88 2.33 1.55
N GLY A 404 11.08 2.51 2.11
CA GLY A 404 11.78 3.80 2.21
C GLY A 404 11.14 4.74 3.24
N TYR A 405 9.89 5.12 3.02
CA TYR A 405 9.16 6.04 3.90
C TYR A 405 8.91 5.49 5.32
N ILE A 406 8.98 4.17 5.54
CA ILE A 406 8.87 3.56 6.88
C ILE A 406 10.24 3.25 7.50
N ASP A 407 11.35 3.69 6.90
CA ASP A 407 12.67 3.56 7.52
C ASP A 407 12.83 4.55 8.69
N ASP A 408 11.98 4.39 9.70
CA ASP A 408 11.79 5.34 10.79
C ASP A 408 11.32 4.62 12.07
N ASP A 409 12.15 4.66 13.11
CA ASP A 409 11.90 3.99 14.39
C ASP A 409 10.66 4.55 15.12
N ARG A 410 10.12 5.71 14.69
CA ARG A 410 8.87 6.26 15.23
C ARG A 410 7.65 5.44 14.82
N ALA A 411 7.75 4.66 13.75
CA ALA A 411 6.62 4.01 13.09
C ALA A 411 6.75 2.48 13.00
N VAL A 412 7.96 1.92 13.17
CA VAL A 412 8.23 0.49 13.00
C VAL A 412 8.94 -0.11 14.21
N ILE A 413 8.79 -1.43 14.36
CA ILE A 413 9.55 -2.27 15.28
C ILE A 413 10.42 -3.17 14.42
N THR A 414 11.74 -3.03 14.53
CA THR A 414 12.67 -3.76 13.66
C THR A 414 13.10 -5.07 14.32
N ARG A 415 12.57 -6.18 13.82
CA ARG A 415 13.02 -7.51 14.23
C ARG A 415 14.19 -7.99 13.36
N PRO A 416 15.15 -8.76 13.93
CA PRO A 416 16.11 -9.49 13.12
C PRO A 416 15.40 -10.47 12.20
N ALA A 417 15.85 -10.59 10.95
CA ALA A 417 15.23 -11.51 9.98
C ALA A 417 15.20 -12.96 10.47
N ALA A 418 16.24 -13.37 11.22
CA ALA A 418 16.35 -14.71 11.81
C ALA A 418 15.34 -14.99 12.94
N MET A 419 14.72 -13.96 13.53
CA MET A 419 13.69 -14.11 14.56
C MET A 419 12.31 -13.98 13.92
N HIS A 420 11.57 -15.08 13.82
CA HIS A 420 10.19 -15.07 13.34
C HIS A 420 9.27 -14.18 14.18
N GLU A 421 8.18 -13.72 13.59
CA GLU A 421 7.20 -12.78 14.12
C GLU A 421 6.66 -13.24 15.48
N VAL A 422 6.30 -14.51 15.62
CA VAL A 422 5.77 -15.07 16.89
C VAL A 422 6.81 -14.97 18.01
N HIS A 423 8.09 -15.23 17.71
CA HIS A 423 9.17 -15.09 18.70
C HIS A 423 9.41 -13.62 19.07
N ALA A 424 9.34 -12.71 18.10
CA ALA A 424 9.48 -11.28 18.33
C ALA A 424 8.32 -10.74 19.18
N LEU A 425 7.07 -11.10 18.86
CA LEU A 425 5.88 -10.75 19.65
C LEU A 425 5.99 -11.27 21.08
N ARG A 426 6.42 -12.52 21.28
CA ARG A 426 6.64 -13.07 22.62
C ARG A 426 7.71 -12.27 23.37
N ALA A 427 8.85 -12.01 22.72
CA ALA A 427 9.95 -11.26 23.31
C ALA A 427 9.55 -9.84 23.73
N LEU A 428 8.79 -9.14 22.87
CA LEU A 428 8.23 -7.81 23.13
C LEU A 428 7.18 -7.81 24.25
N ARG A 429 6.34 -8.85 24.29
CA ARG A 429 5.32 -9.01 25.33
C ARG A 429 5.92 -9.29 26.69
N THR A 430 6.91 -10.19 26.78
CA THR A 430 7.47 -10.66 28.05
C THR A 430 8.76 -9.95 28.47
N GLY A 431 9.34 -9.11 27.61
CA GLY A 431 10.68 -8.54 27.79
C GLY A 431 11.80 -9.60 27.81
N ASN A 432 11.56 -10.78 27.22
CA ASN A 432 12.46 -11.92 27.34
C ASN A 432 12.56 -12.72 26.04
N ALA A 433 13.75 -12.70 25.42
CA ALA A 433 14.07 -13.45 24.22
C ALA A 433 14.94 -14.70 24.46
N SER A 434 15.16 -15.12 25.71
CA SER A 434 16.04 -16.25 26.04
C SER A 434 15.63 -17.55 25.34
N ALA A 435 14.34 -17.80 25.16
CA ALA A 435 13.88 -18.99 24.44
C ALA A 435 14.37 -19.03 22.99
N PHE A 436 14.36 -17.89 22.30
CA PHE A 436 14.91 -17.77 20.95
C PHE A 436 16.44 -17.82 20.96
N LEU A 437 17.08 -17.02 21.83
CA LEU A 437 18.54 -16.91 21.89
C LEU A 437 19.22 -18.25 22.26
N ASN A 438 18.58 -19.05 23.11
CA ASN A 438 19.08 -20.38 23.49
C ASN A 438 18.67 -21.49 22.51
N SER A 439 17.81 -21.20 21.53
CA SER A 439 17.41 -22.18 20.53
C SER A 439 18.54 -22.44 19.53
N ASP A 440 18.56 -23.64 18.97
CA ASP A 440 19.41 -24.03 17.83
C ASP A 440 18.51 -24.72 16.79
N PRO A 441 17.81 -23.93 15.96
CA PRO A 441 16.90 -24.48 14.95
C PRO A 441 17.63 -25.32 13.89
N THR A 442 18.95 -25.17 13.79
CA THR A 442 19.78 -25.89 12.81
C THR A 442 20.32 -27.23 13.33
N GLY A 443 20.29 -27.45 14.64
CA GLY A 443 20.86 -28.63 15.29
C GLY A 443 22.39 -28.71 15.18
N THR A 444 23.07 -27.59 14.96
CA THR A 444 24.53 -27.54 14.77
C THR A 444 25.33 -27.50 16.09
N GLY A 445 24.64 -27.47 17.23
CA GLY A 445 25.24 -27.26 18.55
C GLY A 445 25.55 -25.78 18.84
N HIS A 446 25.10 -24.86 17.98
CA HIS A 446 25.33 -23.42 18.10
C HIS A 446 24.01 -22.70 18.35
N PRO A 447 23.72 -22.28 19.59
CA PRO A 447 22.55 -21.47 19.88
C PRO A 447 22.57 -20.15 19.11
N MET A 448 21.40 -19.57 18.84
CA MET A 448 21.27 -18.27 18.17
C MET A 448 22.06 -17.16 18.88
N SER A 449 22.24 -17.25 20.20
CA SER A 449 23.04 -16.33 21.02
C SER A 449 24.53 -16.32 20.68
N THR A 450 25.02 -17.33 19.94
CA THR A 450 26.43 -17.42 19.54
C THR A 450 26.81 -16.28 18.58
N SER A 451 25.85 -15.71 17.85
CA SER A 451 26.07 -14.52 17.01
C SER A 451 25.87 -13.24 17.83
N PRO A 452 26.94 -12.46 18.11
CA PRO A 452 26.83 -11.24 18.91
C PRO A 452 25.94 -10.19 18.25
N LEU A 453 26.00 -10.07 16.91
CA LEU A 453 25.19 -9.12 16.15
C LEU A 453 23.70 -9.45 16.23
N LEU A 454 23.35 -10.74 16.19
CA LEU A 454 21.96 -11.16 16.35
C LEU A 454 21.47 -10.90 17.78
N ALA A 455 22.27 -11.24 18.79
CA ALA A 455 21.92 -11.01 20.19
C ALA A 455 21.76 -9.50 20.48
N GLU A 456 22.59 -8.66 19.89
CA GLU A 456 22.47 -7.20 19.94
C GLU A 456 21.15 -6.71 19.33
N ALA A 457 20.85 -7.12 18.10
CA ALA A 457 19.64 -6.69 17.41
C ALA A 457 18.36 -7.15 18.12
N VAL A 458 18.36 -8.34 18.72
CA VAL A 458 17.24 -8.80 19.58
C VAL A 458 17.09 -7.92 20.83
N ARG A 459 18.21 -7.51 21.43
CA ARG A 459 18.18 -6.67 22.64
C ARG A 459 17.67 -5.27 22.32
N SER A 460 18.17 -4.64 21.25
CA SER A 460 17.71 -3.31 20.83
C SER A 460 16.21 -3.32 20.52
N MET A 461 15.71 -4.34 19.80
CA MET A 461 14.27 -4.51 19.56
C MET A 461 13.45 -4.55 20.87
N ILE A 462 13.92 -5.25 21.91
CA ILE A 462 13.23 -5.31 23.21
C ILE A 462 13.34 -3.98 23.97
N GLU A 463 14.53 -3.34 23.96
CA GLU A 463 14.81 -2.09 24.67
C GLU A 463 14.06 -0.89 24.08
N GLU A 464 13.99 -0.80 22.75
CA GLU A 464 13.16 0.17 22.02
C GLU A 464 11.67 -0.11 22.25
N GLY A 465 11.31 -1.39 22.33
CA GLY A 465 9.97 -1.86 22.61
C GLY A 465 9.02 -1.69 21.41
N TRP A 466 7.72 -1.67 21.70
CA TRP A 466 6.67 -1.68 20.68
C TRP A 466 5.70 -0.51 20.81
N TYR A 467 5.80 0.26 21.89
CA TYR A 467 4.86 1.36 22.15
C TYR A 467 5.30 2.63 21.43
N ALA A 468 4.48 3.09 20.50
CA ALA A 468 4.63 4.39 19.88
C ALA A 468 3.59 5.39 20.42
N THR A 469 4.01 6.64 20.59
CA THR A 469 3.10 7.72 21.00
C THR A 469 2.43 8.36 19.79
N LYS A 470 1.19 8.85 19.96
CA LYS A 470 0.50 9.67 18.94
C LYS A 470 1.35 10.86 18.46
N LYS A 471 2.11 11.49 19.37
CA LYS A 471 3.02 12.59 19.03
C LYS A 471 4.15 12.13 18.10
N SER A 472 4.71 10.95 18.34
CA SER A 472 5.78 10.36 17.51
C SER A 472 5.26 10.05 16.11
N PHE A 473 4.11 9.38 16.03
CA PHE A 473 3.44 9.07 14.76
C PHE A 473 3.05 10.32 13.98
N TYR A 474 2.48 11.33 14.64
CA TYR A 474 2.15 12.59 13.97
C TYR A 474 3.39 13.30 13.41
N ALA A 475 4.52 13.29 14.13
CA ALA A 475 5.77 13.84 13.61
C ALA A 475 6.26 13.07 12.38
N PHE A 476 6.19 11.75 12.40
CA PHE A 476 6.49 10.89 11.25
C PHE A 476 5.59 11.20 10.05
N LYS A 477 4.26 11.19 10.24
CA LYS A 477 3.28 11.47 9.18
C LYS A 477 3.47 12.86 8.59
N LYS A 478 3.83 13.86 9.41
CA LYS A 478 4.12 15.22 8.93
C LYS A 478 5.28 15.26 7.94
N ASP A 479 6.33 14.48 8.18
CA ASP A 479 7.48 14.41 7.27
C ASP A 479 7.05 13.76 5.93
N VAL A 480 6.27 12.67 5.97
CA VAL A 480 5.70 12.04 4.77
C VAL A 480 4.75 12.98 4.02
N TRP A 481 3.85 13.69 4.72
CA TRP A 481 2.94 14.66 4.10
C TRP A 481 3.67 15.83 3.46
N GLN A 482 4.81 16.25 4.02
CA GLN A 482 5.63 17.27 3.38
C GLN A 482 6.20 16.73 2.05
N SER A 483 6.75 15.51 2.03
CA SER A 483 7.21 14.90 0.78
C SER A 483 6.08 14.73 -0.25
N ASN A 484 4.88 14.35 0.19
CA ASN A 484 3.70 14.27 -0.68
C ASN A 484 3.31 15.64 -1.25
N ARG A 485 3.38 16.72 -0.44
CA ARG A 485 3.14 18.09 -0.91
C ARG A 485 4.14 18.47 -1.99
N ASP A 486 5.43 18.20 -1.77
CA ASP A 486 6.48 18.50 -2.74
C ASP A 486 6.26 17.75 -4.06
N VAL A 487 5.78 16.50 -3.99
CA VAL A 487 5.40 15.69 -5.16
C VAL A 487 4.23 16.33 -5.89
N VAL A 488 3.15 16.67 -5.19
CA VAL A 488 1.97 17.31 -5.78
C VAL A 488 2.32 18.67 -6.40
N GLU A 489 3.21 19.45 -5.79
CA GLU A 489 3.71 20.69 -6.38
C GLU A 489 4.43 20.45 -7.71
N ARG A 490 5.21 19.37 -7.83
CA ARG A 490 5.82 18.97 -9.12
C ARG A 490 4.77 18.52 -10.12
N LEU A 491 3.78 17.73 -9.69
CA LEU A 491 2.65 17.32 -10.55
C LEU A 491 1.96 18.54 -11.16
N LEU A 492 1.63 19.53 -10.33
CA LEU A 492 0.88 20.71 -10.75
C LEU A 492 1.70 21.70 -11.58
N ARG A 493 3.03 21.55 -11.65
CA ARG A 493 3.93 22.46 -12.40
C ARG A 493 4.61 21.79 -13.59
N ASP A 494 4.30 20.53 -13.86
CA ASP A 494 4.97 19.70 -14.87
C ASP A 494 6.51 19.64 -14.66
N LEU A 495 6.97 19.60 -13.40
CA LEU A 495 8.41 19.56 -13.02
C LEU A 495 8.98 18.15 -12.94
#